data_AF-A0A5N3VL83-F1
#
_entry.id   AF-A0A5N3VL83-F1
#
_cell.length_a   1.000
_cell.length_b   1.000
_cell.length_c   1.000
_cell.angle_alpha   90.00
_cell.angle_beta   90.00
_cell.angle_gamma   90.00
#
_symmetry.space_group_name_H-M   'P 1'
#
loop_
_entity.id
_entity.type
_entity.pdbx_description
1 polymer ?
#
loop_
_entity_poly.entity_id
_entity_poly.type
_entity_poly.pdbx_seq_one_letter_code
_entity_poly.pdbx_strand_id
1 'polypeptide(L)'
;GTGLGGNCTGCVICSEENGCSTCQQRLFLFIRREGIRQYGKCVHDCPPGYFGVRGQEVNRCKKCGATCESCFSQDFCIQCKRRFYLYKGKCLPTCPPGTAAQQSTRECQEECELSPWGSWSPCTHNGKTCGSAWGLETRVREAGRAGREEAATCQVLSESRKCPIRRPCPG
;
A
#
# COMPACT_ATOMS: atom_id res chain seq x y z
N GLY A 1 -43.19 -20.10 -25.43
CA GLY A 1 -42.75 -20.04 -24.02
C GLY A 1 -41.26 -19.83 -24.02
N THR A 2 -40.73 -18.76 -23.44
CA THR A 2 -40.31 -18.64 -22.02
C THR A 2 -39.09 -19.51 -21.68
N GLY A 3 -37.89 -18.90 -21.62
CA GLY A 3 -36.75 -19.39 -20.84
C GLY A 3 -35.35 -19.11 -21.43
N LEU A 4 -34.42 -18.63 -20.59
CA LEU A 4 -32.95 -18.46 -20.76
C LEU A 4 -32.52 -17.15 -21.45
N GLY A 5 -32.32 -16.00 -20.79
CA GLY A 5 -31.52 -15.74 -19.58
C GLY A 5 -30.21 -15.06 -20.01
N GLY A 6 -29.94 -13.81 -19.62
CA GLY A 6 -28.87 -12.93 -20.13
C GLY A 6 -27.40 -13.34 -19.89
N ASN A 7 -27.06 -14.57 -20.26
CA ASN A 7 -25.77 -15.23 -20.02
C ASN A 7 -24.87 -15.27 -21.28
N CYS A 8 -25.39 -14.99 -22.48
CA CYS A 8 -24.61 -15.06 -23.73
C CYS A 8 -24.48 -13.74 -24.51
N THR A 9 -24.74 -12.60 -23.87
CA THR A 9 -24.39 -11.28 -24.42
C THR A 9 -22.87 -11.11 -24.53
N GLY A 10 -22.38 -10.67 -25.69
CA GLY A 10 -20.95 -10.47 -25.94
C GLY A 10 -20.14 -11.76 -26.13
N CYS A 11 -20.83 -12.88 -26.36
CA CYS A 11 -20.25 -14.20 -26.56
C CYS A 11 -20.16 -14.57 -28.04
N VAL A 12 -19.07 -15.22 -28.46
CA VAL A 12 -18.89 -15.79 -29.81
C VAL A 12 -19.37 -17.23 -29.86
N ILE A 13 -19.06 -18.04 -28.84
CA ILE A 13 -19.43 -19.46 -28.75
C ILE A 13 -20.18 -19.69 -27.44
N CYS A 14 -21.48 -19.97 -27.53
CA CYS A 14 -22.39 -20.14 -26.39
C CYS A 14 -23.09 -21.50 -26.44
N SER A 15 -23.28 -22.13 -25.28
CA SER A 15 -24.13 -23.30 -25.10
C SER A 15 -25.08 -23.12 -23.91
N GLU A 16 -26.19 -23.85 -23.90
CA GLU A 16 -27.19 -23.74 -22.83
C GLU A 16 -26.66 -24.24 -21.47
N GLU A 17 -25.78 -25.25 -21.48
CA GLU A 17 -25.26 -25.88 -20.26
C GLU A 17 -24.05 -25.13 -19.68
N ASN A 18 -23.10 -24.74 -20.54
CA ASN A 18 -21.82 -24.15 -20.11
C ASN A 18 -21.79 -22.62 -20.26
N GLY A 19 -22.86 -22.01 -20.77
CA GLY A 19 -22.89 -20.60 -21.10
C GLY A 19 -21.86 -20.26 -22.18
N CYS A 20 -21.15 -19.15 -22.00
CA CYS A 20 -20.14 -18.71 -22.96
C CYS A 20 -18.79 -19.41 -22.79
N SER A 21 -18.21 -19.93 -23.87
CA SER A 21 -16.82 -20.44 -23.87
C SER A 21 -15.81 -19.46 -24.44
N THR A 22 -16.22 -18.60 -25.40
CA THR A 22 -15.35 -17.62 -26.05
C THR A 22 -16.03 -16.27 -26.14
N CYS A 23 -15.39 -15.23 -25.60
CA CYS A 23 -15.89 -13.86 -25.61
C CYS A 23 -15.36 -13.06 -26.80
N GLN A 24 -16.06 -11.98 -27.14
CA GLN A 24 -15.54 -10.95 -28.05
C GLN A 24 -14.22 -10.36 -27.50
N GLN A 25 -13.30 -9.94 -28.39
CA GLN A 25 -11.91 -9.57 -28.05
C GLN A 25 -11.72 -8.53 -26.93
N ARG A 26 -12.74 -7.72 -26.61
CA ARG A 26 -12.68 -6.67 -25.57
C ARG A 26 -13.22 -7.11 -24.21
N LEU A 27 -13.90 -8.24 -24.14
CA LEU A 27 -14.57 -8.74 -22.94
C LEU A 27 -13.73 -9.82 -22.27
N PHE A 28 -13.94 -10.00 -20.97
CA PHE A 28 -13.32 -11.05 -20.18
C PHE A 28 -14.31 -12.20 -19.95
N LEU A 29 -13.84 -13.43 -20.15
CA LEU A 29 -14.54 -14.63 -19.75
C LEU A 29 -14.49 -14.79 -18.23
N PHE A 30 -15.67 -14.77 -17.61
CA PHE A 30 -15.86 -15.01 -16.19
C PHE A 30 -16.64 -16.31 -15.97
N ILE A 31 -16.08 -17.24 -15.19
CA ILE A 31 -16.75 -18.49 -14.83
C ILE A 31 -17.55 -18.27 -13.54
N ARG A 32 -18.89 -18.24 -13.65
CA ARG A 32 -19.81 -18.14 -12.51
C ARG A 32 -20.14 -19.52 -11.99
N ARG A 33 -20.13 -19.70 -10.67
CA ARG A 33 -20.55 -20.93 -9.99
C ARG A 33 -21.90 -20.71 -9.31
N GLU A 34 -22.87 -21.57 -9.57
CA GLU A 34 -24.21 -21.51 -9.02
C GLU A 34 -24.64 -22.93 -8.60
N GLY A 35 -24.50 -23.23 -7.31
CA GLY A 35 -24.58 -24.61 -6.82
C GLY A 35 -23.48 -25.48 -7.42
N ILE A 36 -23.88 -26.56 -8.07
CA ILE A 36 -22.97 -27.48 -8.79
C ILE A 36 -22.67 -27.03 -10.23
N ARG A 37 -23.43 -26.08 -10.78
CA ARG A 37 -23.28 -25.64 -12.17
C ARG A 37 -22.17 -24.59 -12.29
N GLN A 38 -21.41 -24.67 -13.37
CA GLN A 38 -20.45 -23.65 -13.76
C GLN A 38 -20.76 -23.23 -15.19
N TYR A 39 -20.88 -21.93 -15.41
CA TYR A 39 -21.11 -21.40 -16.75
C TYR A 39 -20.29 -20.13 -16.97
N GLY A 40 -19.87 -19.92 -18.21
CA GLY A 40 -19.13 -18.73 -18.60
C GLY A 40 -20.05 -17.57 -18.95
N LYS A 41 -19.60 -16.36 -18.61
CA LYS A 41 -20.23 -15.09 -18.95
C LYS A 41 -19.17 -14.12 -19.41
N CYS A 42 -19.48 -13.31 -20.42
CA CYS A 42 -18.60 -12.23 -20.86
C CYS A 42 -18.92 -10.94 -20.11
N VAL A 43 -17.88 -10.30 -19.56
CA VAL A 43 -18.00 -9.06 -18.79
C VAL A 43 -16.97 -8.03 -19.26
N HIS A 44 -17.28 -6.74 -19.13
CA HIS A 44 -16.33 -5.67 -19.43
C HIS A 44 -15.23 -5.59 -18.37
N ASP A 45 -15.63 -5.67 -17.10
CA ASP A 45 -14.74 -5.65 -15.94
C ASP A 45 -14.97 -6.89 -15.09
N CYS A 46 -13.88 -7.43 -14.54
CA CYS A 46 -13.97 -8.58 -13.65
C CYS A 46 -14.64 -8.19 -12.32
N PRO A 47 -15.49 -9.06 -11.75
CA PRO A 47 -16.20 -8.77 -10.51
C PRO A 47 -15.24 -8.71 -9.30
N PRO A 48 -15.68 -8.15 -8.15
CA PRO A 48 -14.87 -8.09 -6.94
C PRO A 48 -14.29 -9.45 -6.54
N GLY A 49 -13.02 -9.46 -6.12
CA GLY A 49 -12.27 -10.69 -5.83
C GLY A 49 -11.68 -11.39 -7.06
N TYR A 50 -11.78 -10.78 -8.26
CA TYR A 50 -11.18 -11.25 -9.49
C TYR A 50 -10.39 -10.13 -10.18
N PHE A 51 -9.39 -10.50 -10.95
CA PHE A 51 -8.61 -9.59 -11.80
C PHE A 51 -8.61 -10.09 -13.25
N GLY A 52 -8.57 -9.15 -14.20
CA GLY A 52 -8.56 -9.44 -15.63
C GLY A 52 -7.17 -9.83 -16.12
N VAL A 53 -7.07 -10.95 -16.82
CA VAL A 53 -5.85 -11.38 -17.52
C VAL A 53 -6.10 -11.37 -19.01
N ARG A 54 -5.32 -10.59 -19.75
CA ARG A 54 -5.33 -10.60 -21.22
C ARG A 54 -4.40 -11.70 -21.72
N GLY A 55 -4.99 -12.77 -22.23
CA GLY A 55 -4.26 -13.90 -22.81
C GLY A 55 -4.11 -13.74 -24.32
N GLN A 56 -3.26 -14.58 -24.93
CA GLN A 56 -3.11 -14.61 -26.39
C GLN A 56 -4.40 -14.99 -27.11
N GLU A 57 -5.19 -15.90 -26.53
CA GLU A 57 -6.44 -16.38 -27.16
C GLU A 57 -7.72 -15.86 -26.51
N VAL A 58 -7.76 -15.80 -25.16
CA VAL A 58 -8.96 -15.40 -24.42
C VAL A 58 -8.57 -14.53 -23.22
N ASN A 59 -9.23 -13.39 -23.10
CA ASN A 59 -9.21 -12.57 -21.90
C ASN A 59 -10.09 -13.24 -20.84
N ARG A 60 -9.58 -13.41 -19.61
CA ARG A 60 -10.30 -14.14 -18.56
C ARG A 60 -10.17 -13.48 -17.21
N CYS A 61 -11.19 -13.63 -16.38
CA CYS A 61 -11.15 -13.22 -14.99
C CYS A 61 -10.55 -14.34 -14.13
N LYS A 62 -9.44 -14.06 -13.45
CA LYS A 62 -8.82 -14.96 -12.48
C LYS A 62 -9.16 -14.50 -11.07
N LYS A 63 -9.39 -15.46 -10.17
CA LYS A 63 -9.70 -15.17 -8.76
C LYS A 63 -8.44 -14.69 -8.04
N CYS A 64 -8.56 -13.66 -7.21
CA CYS A 64 -7.51 -13.23 -6.32
C CYS A 64 -7.13 -14.32 -5.31
N GLY A 65 -5.93 -14.20 -4.72
CA GLY A 65 -5.47 -15.09 -3.66
C GLY A 65 -6.40 -15.14 -2.45
N ALA A 66 -6.32 -16.22 -1.66
CA ALA A 66 -7.27 -16.49 -0.57
C ALA A 66 -7.30 -15.39 0.52
N THR A 67 -6.21 -14.66 0.71
CA THR A 67 -6.04 -13.59 1.71
C THR A 67 -6.33 -12.19 1.17
N CYS A 68 -6.55 -12.07 -0.15
CA CYS A 68 -6.73 -10.80 -0.85
C CYS A 68 -8.22 -10.56 -1.18
N GLU A 69 -8.68 -9.34 -0.99
CA GLU A 69 -10.04 -8.88 -1.33
C GLU A 69 -10.08 -8.31 -2.76
N SER A 70 -9.10 -7.48 -3.12
CA SER A 70 -8.93 -6.97 -4.49
C SER A 70 -7.45 -6.99 -4.89
N CYS A 71 -7.16 -7.52 -6.08
CA CYS A 71 -5.81 -7.69 -6.58
C CYS A 71 -5.65 -7.08 -7.98
N PHE A 72 -4.45 -6.58 -8.27
CA PHE A 72 -4.06 -6.15 -9.61
C PHE A 72 -3.61 -7.35 -10.46
N SER A 73 -2.87 -8.26 -9.83
CA SER A 73 -2.36 -9.48 -10.45
C SER A 73 -2.42 -10.64 -9.46
N GLN A 74 -1.95 -11.82 -9.89
CA GLN A 74 -1.88 -12.99 -9.02
C GLN A 74 -1.02 -12.74 -7.78
N ASP A 75 0.07 -11.98 -7.94
CA ASP A 75 1.11 -11.77 -6.93
C ASP A 75 1.03 -10.38 -6.28
N PHE A 76 0.15 -9.51 -6.78
CA PHE A 76 -0.01 -8.14 -6.31
C PHE A 76 -1.45 -7.87 -5.87
N CYS A 77 -1.65 -7.87 -4.56
CA CYS A 77 -2.85 -7.48 -3.87
C CYS A 77 -2.87 -5.97 -3.62
N ILE A 78 -4.04 -5.36 -3.83
CA ILE A 78 -4.30 -3.95 -3.56
C ILE A 78 -4.98 -3.80 -2.19
N GLN A 79 -5.89 -4.72 -1.85
CA GLN A 79 -6.63 -4.68 -0.58
C GLN A 79 -6.72 -6.07 0.04
N CYS A 80 -6.28 -6.17 1.29
CA CYS A 80 -6.32 -7.41 2.05
C CYS A 80 -7.67 -7.63 2.75
N LYS A 81 -8.03 -8.90 2.92
CA LYS A 81 -9.19 -9.27 3.75
C LYS A 81 -8.99 -8.83 5.20
N ARG A 82 -10.09 -8.72 5.94
CA ARG A 82 -10.04 -8.48 7.40
C ARG A 82 -9.14 -9.52 8.06
N ARG A 83 -8.33 -9.08 9.04
CA ARG A 83 -7.29 -9.86 9.77
C ARG A 83 -5.93 -9.99 9.07
N PHE A 84 -5.76 -9.45 7.86
CA PHE A 84 -4.46 -9.43 7.18
C PHE A 84 -3.97 -7.99 7.02
N TYR A 85 -2.65 -7.84 7.01
CA TYR A 85 -1.95 -6.59 6.75
C TYR A 85 -1.33 -6.62 5.35
N LEU A 86 -1.47 -5.51 4.62
CA LEU A 86 -0.84 -5.35 3.32
C LEU A 86 0.65 -4.98 3.48
N TYR A 87 1.51 -5.73 2.82
CA TYR A 87 2.95 -5.44 2.73
C TYR A 87 3.47 -5.78 1.34
N LYS A 88 3.98 -4.79 0.61
CA LYS A 88 4.58 -4.95 -0.73
C LYS A 88 3.72 -5.80 -1.68
N GLY A 89 2.42 -5.51 -1.72
CA GLY A 89 1.45 -6.22 -2.56
C GLY A 89 1.03 -7.61 -2.03
N LYS A 90 1.45 -8.02 -0.82
CA LYS A 90 1.06 -9.31 -0.22
C LYS A 90 0.28 -9.10 1.07
N CYS A 91 -0.64 -10.03 1.34
CA CYS A 91 -1.44 -10.02 2.56
C CYS A 91 -0.90 -11.03 3.57
N LEU A 92 -0.42 -10.53 4.71
CA LEU A 92 0.22 -11.32 5.76
C LEU A 92 -0.60 -11.25 7.05
N PRO A 93 -0.64 -12.33 7.86
CA PRO A 93 -1.35 -12.32 9.14
C PRO A 93 -0.65 -11.43 10.18
N THR A 94 0.68 -11.30 10.08
CA THR A 94 1.53 -10.49 10.96
C THR A 94 2.56 -9.75 10.09
N CYS A 95 2.92 -8.54 10.49
CA CYS A 95 3.94 -7.75 9.81
C CYS A 95 5.34 -8.36 10.00
N PRO A 96 6.20 -8.33 8.94
CA PRO A 96 7.56 -8.83 9.02
C PRO A 96 8.44 -7.98 9.96
N PRO A 97 9.59 -8.52 10.42
CA PRO A 97 10.53 -7.76 11.25
C PRO A 97 10.98 -6.45 10.57
N GLY A 98 11.13 -5.38 11.36
CA GLY A 98 11.45 -4.03 10.86
C GLY A 98 10.24 -3.25 10.36
N THR A 99 9.03 -3.81 10.50
CA THR A 99 7.79 -3.13 10.12
C THR A 99 6.75 -3.21 11.23
N ALA A 100 6.01 -2.13 11.42
CA ALA A 100 4.93 -2.02 12.39
C ALA A 100 3.56 -2.08 11.70
N ALA A 101 2.62 -2.74 12.36
CA ALA A 101 1.23 -2.83 11.92
C ALA A 101 0.49 -1.52 12.19
N GLN A 102 0.11 -0.79 11.14
CA GLN A 102 -0.68 0.41 11.27
C GLN A 102 -2.17 0.06 11.33
N GLN A 103 -2.79 0.23 12.50
CA GLN A 103 -4.17 -0.23 12.74
C GLN A 103 -5.23 0.50 11.90
N SER A 104 -5.00 1.78 11.56
CA SER A 104 -5.94 2.58 10.79
C SER A 104 -6.02 2.15 9.32
N THR A 105 -4.88 1.88 8.69
CA THR A 105 -4.79 1.50 7.27
C THR A 105 -4.77 -0.02 7.06
N ARG A 106 -4.41 -0.79 8.10
CA ARG A 106 -4.14 -2.25 8.03
C ARG A 106 -3.02 -2.57 7.04
N GLU A 107 -1.95 -1.80 7.16
CA GLU A 107 -0.75 -1.94 6.35
C GLU A 107 0.47 -2.11 7.25
N CYS A 108 1.47 -2.82 6.75
CA CYS A 108 2.77 -2.90 7.42
C CYS A 108 3.63 -1.73 6.92
N GLN A 109 3.98 -0.83 7.82
CA GLN A 109 4.84 0.30 7.52
C GLN A 109 6.23 0.04 8.09
N GLU A 110 7.26 0.35 7.31
CA GLU A 110 8.64 0.27 7.78
C GLU A 110 8.83 1.15 9.02
N GLU A 111 9.41 0.57 10.06
CA GLU A 111 9.74 1.28 11.28
C GLU A 111 10.87 2.25 10.95
N CYS A 112 10.65 3.54 11.22
CA CYS A 112 11.68 4.53 10.96
C CYS A 112 12.75 4.45 12.03
N GLU A 113 13.87 3.82 11.71
CA GLU A 113 15.07 3.91 12.54
C GLU A 113 15.56 5.36 12.48
N LEU A 114 15.42 6.10 13.57
CA LEU A 114 15.93 7.47 13.67
C LEU A 114 17.46 7.43 13.79
N SER A 115 18.15 8.39 13.17
CA SER A 115 19.58 8.53 13.37
C SER A 115 19.90 8.82 14.85
N PRO A 116 21.13 8.54 15.30
CA PRO A 116 21.63 9.15 16.52
C PRO A 116 21.49 10.68 16.46
N TRP A 117 21.35 11.31 17.61
CA TRP A 117 21.32 12.77 17.71
C TRP A 117 22.64 13.38 17.23
N GLY A 118 22.54 14.45 16.45
CA GLY A 118 23.69 15.31 16.15
C GLY A 118 24.21 16.03 17.40
N SER A 119 25.37 16.68 17.25
CA SER A 119 25.93 17.53 18.30
C SER A 119 25.04 18.76 18.56
N TRP A 120 25.11 19.27 19.80
CA TRP A 120 24.45 20.52 20.16
C TRP A 120 25.08 21.71 19.42
N SER A 121 24.25 22.61 18.92
CA SER A 121 24.71 23.90 18.38
C SER A 121 25.33 24.77 19.48
N PRO A 122 26.12 25.80 19.12
CA PRO A 122 26.58 26.78 20.10
C PRO A 122 25.41 27.45 20.82
N CYS A 123 25.57 27.65 22.13
CA CYS A 123 24.60 28.38 22.94
C CYS A 123 24.46 29.83 22.47
N THR A 124 23.27 30.22 21.97
CA THR A 124 23.02 31.55 21.42
C THR A 124 21.78 32.20 22.02
N HIS A 125 21.77 33.52 22.13
CA HIS A 125 20.61 34.34 22.48
C HIS A 125 20.47 35.44 21.42
N ASN A 126 19.35 35.47 20.70
CA ASN A 126 19.13 36.35 19.53
C ASN A 126 20.28 36.30 18.51
N GLY A 127 20.80 35.09 18.24
CA GLY A 127 21.92 34.88 17.31
C GLY A 127 23.31 35.23 17.85
N LYS A 128 23.42 35.73 19.08
CA LYS A 128 24.71 36.08 19.71
C LYS A 128 25.13 35.02 20.74
N THR A 129 26.42 34.71 20.79
CA THR A 129 27.01 33.75 21.76
C THR A 129 27.55 34.43 23.02
N CYS A 130 27.26 35.73 23.20
CA CYS A 130 27.83 36.58 24.25
C CYS A 130 26.81 37.61 24.77
N GLY A 131 27.12 38.23 25.92
CA GLY A 131 26.41 39.40 26.44
C GLY A 131 25.05 39.14 27.10
N SER A 132 24.56 37.89 27.06
CA SER A 132 23.33 37.46 27.75
C SER A 132 23.69 36.45 28.84
N ALA A 133 22.90 36.32 29.91
CA ALA A 133 23.15 35.32 30.95
C ALA A 133 22.81 33.89 30.51
N TRP A 134 21.84 33.76 29.60
CA TRP A 134 21.31 32.48 29.12
C TRP A 134 21.08 32.54 27.61
N GLY A 135 21.16 31.39 26.95
CA GLY A 135 20.80 31.19 25.55
C GLY A 135 20.12 29.84 25.33
N LEU A 136 19.96 29.49 24.07
CA LEU A 136 19.39 28.25 23.59
C LEU A 136 20.44 27.54 22.73
N GLU A 137 20.58 26.24 22.94
CA GLU A 137 21.26 25.33 22.02
C GLU A 137 20.27 24.33 21.47
N THR A 138 20.43 23.97 20.21
CA THR A 138 19.53 23.07 19.50
C THR A 138 20.35 21.96 18.85
N ARG A 139 19.82 20.75 18.87
CA ARG A 139 20.33 19.62 18.09
C ARG A 139 19.23 19.08 17.21
N VAL A 140 19.62 18.44 16.12
CA VAL A 140 18.71 17.76 15.19
C VAL A 140 19.11 16.30 15.06
N ARG A 141 18.12 15.44 14.79
CA ARG A 141 18.36 14.08 14.30
C ARG A 141 17.58 13.88 13.02
N GLU A 142 18.22 13.21 12.07
CA GLU A 142 17.62 12.91 10.79
C GLU A 142 16.76 11.64 10.91
N ALA A 143 15.80 11.52 9.99
CA ALA A 143 15.24 10.23 9.67
C ALA A 143 16.39 9.33 9.20
N GLY A 144 16.62 8.18 9.85
CA GLY A 144 17.61 7.24 9.34
C GLY A 144 17.20 6.70 7.98
N ARG A 145 18.12 6.00 7.32
CA ARG A 145 17.93 5.55 5.94
C ARG A 145 16.76 4.58 5.86
N ALA A 146 15.63 5.07 5.36
CA ALA A 146 14.66 4.22 4.70
C ALA A 146 15.35 3.63 3.45
N GLY A 147 15.21 2.31 3.26
CA GLY A 147 15.58 1.66 2.00
C GLY A 147 14.98 2.44 0.81
N ARG A 148 15.74 2.50 -0.28
CA ARG A 148 15.38 3.26 -1.49
C ARG A 148 13.93 3.01 -1.93
N GLU A 149 13.31 4.12 -2.34
CA GLU A 149 12.00 4.23 -3.00
C GLU A 149 10.79 3.87 -2.14
N GLU A 150 10.48 4.73 -1.18
CA GLU A 150 9.31 5.61 -1.25
C GLU A 150 9.36 6.56 -0.07
N ALA A 151 8.99 7.83 -0.30
CA ALA A 151 9.22 8.95 0.58
C ALA A 151 8.77 8.65 2.02
N ALA A 152 9.75 8.32 2.87
CA ALA A 152 9.53 8.13 4.28
C ALA A 152 9.07 9.47 4.87
N THR A 153 7.84 9.51 5.35
CA THR A 153 7.27 10.59 6.17
C THR A 153 7.93 10.68 7.55
N CYS A 154 9.22 10.36 7.64
CA CYS A 154 9.95 10.42 8.88
C CYS A 154 10.33 11.87 9.14
N GLN A 155 9.77 12.40 10.21
CA GLN A 155 10.00 13.78 10.58
C GLN A 155 11.40 13.94 11.16
N VAL A 156 12.13 14.93 10.65
CA VAL A 156 13.31 15.45 11.33
C VAL A 156 12.87 15.98 12.69
N LEU A 157 13.50 15.51 13.75
CA LEU A 157 13.20 15.95 15.11
C LEU A 157 14.27 16.92 15.58
N SER A 158 13.85 18.05 16.13
CA SER A 158 14.70 19.03 16.79
C SER A 158 14.45 19.03 18.29
N GLU A 159 15.52 19.19 19.06
CA GLU A 159 15.45 19.36 20.50
C GLU A 159 16.26 20.60 20.88
N SER A 160 15.66 21.45 21.71
CA SER A 160 16.29 22.67 22.18
C SER A 160 16.33 22.70 23.70
N ARG A 161 17.46 23.15 24.27
CA ARG A 161 17.59 23.33 25.72
C ARG A 161 18.25 24.66 26.07
N LYS A 162 17.95 25.12 27.28
CA LYS A 162 18.53 26.34 27.85
C LYS A 162 19.96 26.08 28.29
N CYS A 163 20.85 27.02 27.99
CA CYS A 163 22.28 26.92 28.28
C CYS A 163 22.80 28.26 28.84
N PRO A 164 23.81 28.27 29.72
CA PRO A 164 24.39 29.49 30.27
C PRO A 164 25.40 30.11 29.30
N ILE A 165 25.28 31.41 29.04
CA ILE A 165 26.26 32.16 28.26
C ILE A 165 27.21 32.86 29.24
N ARG A 166 28.49 32.46 29.23
CA ARG A 166 29.51 32.98 30.17
C ARG A 166 30.40 34.07 29.57
N ARG A 167 30.16 34.45 28.32
CA ARG A 167 31.09 35.29 27.54
C ARG A 167 30.55 36.72 27.45
N PRO A 168 31.26 37.74 27.96
CA PRO A 168 30.98 39.14 27.62
C PRO A 168 31.18 39.36 26.11
N CYS A 169 30.39 40.24 25.48
CA CYS A 169 30.63 40.56 24.07
C CYS A 169 31.85 41.47 23.93
N PRO A 170 32.72 41.23 22.93
CA PRO A 170 33.74 42.20 22.57
C PRO A 170 33.04 43.49 22.13
N GLY A 171 33.43 44.61 22.75
CA GLY A 171 32.96 45.95 22.43
C GLY A 171 33.66 46.53 21.21
#